data_AF-A0A158NLD9-F1
#
_entry.id   AF-A0A158NLD9-F1
#
_cell.length_a   1.000
_cell.length_b   1.000
_cell.length_c   1.000
_cell.angle_alpha   90.00
_cell.angle_beta   90.00
_cell.angle_gamma   90.00
#
_symmetry.space_group_name_H-M   'P 1'
#
loop_
_entity.id
_entity.type
_entity.pdbx_description
1 polymer ?
#
loop_
_entity_poly.entity_id
_entity_poly.type
_entity_poly.pdbx_seq_one_letter_code
_entity_poly.pdbx_strand_id
1 'polypeptide(L)'
;MATVKFGKHLKELRILLCQTSKSSQGVRDFIEQQYVPLKKNNPRFPVLIRECSSIEPKLYARYEYGVERCMPLSNLKSEEILGRVQELASQK
;
A
#
# COMPACT_ATOMS: atom_id res chain seq x y z
N MET A 1 -10.01 -8.85 11.05
CA MET A 1 -9.48 -8.68 9.68
C MET A 1 -10.05 -7.40 9.11
N ALA A 2 -9.23 -6.37 8.95
CA ALA A 2 -9.68 -5.03 8.58
C ALA A 2 -10.24 -5.01 7.14
N THR A 3 -11.52 -4.69 7.00
CA THR A 3 -12.21 -4.52 5.72
C THR A 3 -11.91 -3.12 5.16
N VAL A 4 -10.72 -2.94 4.59
CA VAL A 4 -10.34 -1.66 3.97
C VAL A 4 -11.07 -1.51 2.64
N LYS A 5 -12.21 -0.82 2.63
CA LYS A 5 -12.86 -0.38 1.40
C LYS A 5 -12.24 0.96 0.98
N PHE A 6 -11.51 0.97 -0.12
CA PHE A 6 -11.01 2.21 -0.70
C PHE A 6 -12.17 3.14 -1.08
N GLY A 7 -12.12 4.38 -0.61
CA GLY A 7 -13.11 5.41 -0.93
C GLY A 7 -13.16 5.71 -2.43
N LYS A 8 -14.29 6.26 -2.91
CA LYS A 8 -14.51 6.57 -4.35
C LYS A 8 -13.42 7.46 -4.97
N HIS A 9 -12.72 8.21 -4.12
CA HIS A 9 -11.66 9.15 -4.47
C HIS A 9 -10.32 8.48 -4.75
N LEU A 10 -10.03 7.32 -4.15
CA LEU A 10 -8.77 6.61 -4.38
C LEU A 10 -8.89 5.83 -5.71
N LYS A 11 -8.03 6.12 -6.67
CA LYS A 11 -8.02 5.48 -8.00
C LYS A 11 -6.98 4.38 -8.12
N GLU A 12 -5.80 4.57 -7.57
CA GLU A 12 -4.70 3.60 -7.68
C GLU A 12 -3.87 3.58 -6.40
N LEU A 13 -3.40 2.39 -6.03
CA LEU A 13 -2.41 2.21 -4.96
C LEU A 13 -1.20 1.50 -5.53
N ARG A 14 -0.02 2.11 -5.37
CA ARG A 14 1.24 1.56 -5.86
C ARG A 14 2.21 1.41 -4.70
N ILE A 15 2.69 0.18 -4.51
CA ILE A 15 3.65 -0.17 -3.46
C ILE A 15 5.00 -0.39 -4.14
N LEU A 16 6.00 0.38 -3.73
CA LEU A 16 7.40 0.12 -4.04
C LEU A 16 8.00 -0.62 -2.86
N LEU A 17 8.63 -1.76 -3.13
CA LEU A 17 9.32 -2.56 -2.12
C LEU A 17 10.68 -3.02 -2.63
N CYS A 18 11.57 -3.31 -1.68
CA CYS A 18 12.84 -3.96 -1.96
C CYS A 18 12.79 -5.44 -1.57
N GLN A 19 13.35 -6.31 -2.41
CA GLN A 19 13.36 -7.76 -2.16
C GLN A 19 14.35 -8.17 -1.07
N THR A 20 15.47 -7.46 -0.96
CA THR A 20 16.63 -7.87 -0.13
C THR A 20 16.84 -7.05 1.13
N SER A 21 16.32 -5.82 1.20
CA SER A 21 16.55 -4.92 2.33
C SER A 21 15.75 -5.34 3.57
N LYS A 22 16.37 -5.25 4.76
CA LYS A 22 15.67 -5.48 6.04
C LYS A 22 14.53 -4.48 6.26
N SER A 23 14.68 -3.27 5.74
CA SER A 23 13.69 -2.20 5.91
C SER A 23 12.35 -2.42 5.22
N SER A 24 12.29 -3.34 4.25
CA SER A 24 11.06 -3.73 3.54
C SER A 24 10.49 -5.06 4.01
N GLN A 25 11.04 -5.67 5.06
CA GLN A 25 10.54 -6.96 5.58
C GLN A 25 9.07 -6.88 5.98
N GLY A 26 8.66 -5.86 6.74
CA GLY A 26 7.26 -5.67 7.12
C GLY A 26 6.30 -5.45 5.94
N VAL A 27 6.80 -4.89 4.83
CA VAL A 27 6.01 -4.70 3.59
C VAL A 27 5.81 -6.01 2.84
N ARG A 28 6.83 -6.89 2.85
CA ARG A 28 6.73 -8.24 2.26
C ARG A 28 5.69 -9.07 3.01
N ASP A 29 5.79 -9.11 4.33
CA ASP A 29 4.84 -9.83 5.19
C ASP A 29 3.41 -9.28 5.03
N PHE A 30 3.28 -7.95 4.90
CA PHE A 30 2.00 -7.31 4.60
C PHE A 30 1.43 -7.74 3.25
N ILE A 31 2.24 -7.82 2.20
CA ILE A 31 1.77 -8.24 0.88
C ILE A 31 1.31 -9.70 0.90
N GLU A 32 2.07 -10.60 1.51
CA GLU A 32 1.70 -12.02 1.59
C GLU A 32 0.35 -12.23 2.29
N GLN A 33 0.11 -11.51 3.39
CA GLN A 33 -1.11 -11.69 4.19
C GLN A 33 -2.30 -10.85 3.73
N GLN A 34 -2.08 -9.60 3.32
CA GLN A 34 -3.14 -8.62 3.09
C GLN A 34 -3.47 -8.41 1.60
N TYR A 35 -2.60 -8.77 0.67
CA TYR A 35 -2.87 -8.51 -0.76
C TYR A 35 -4.09 -9.29 -1.27
N VAL A 36 -4.20 -10.58 -0.93
CA VAL A 36 -5.33 -11.44 -1.34
C VAL A 36 -6.67 -10.92 -0.81
N PRO A 37 -6.84 -10.63 0.50
CA PRO A 37 -8.10 -10.09 1.00
C PRO A 37 -8.40 -8.69 0.45
N LEU A 38 -7.40 -7.82 0.27
CA LEU A 38 -7.59 -6.49 -0.35
C LEU A 38 -8.13 -6.60 -1.77
N LYS A 39 -7.57 -7.51 -2.58
CA LYS A 39 -8.01 -7.69 -3.97
C LYS A 39 -9.39 -8.33 -4.08
N LYS A 40 -9.72 -9.27 -3.18
CA LYS A 40 -11.06 -9.86 -3.08
C LYS A 40 -12.13 -8.82 -2.70
N ASN A 41 -11.80 -7.92 -1.78
CA ASN A 41 -12.72 -6.88 -1.33
C ASN A 41 -12.91 -5.76 -2.37
N ASN A 42 -11.88 -5.51 -3.20
CA ASN A 42 -11.87 -4.42 -4.18
C ASN A 42 -11.49 -4.94 -5.58
N PRO A 43 -12.35 -5.71 -6.26
CA PRO A 43 -12.02 -6.39 -7.51
C PRO A 43 -11.72 -5.45 -8.69
N ARG A 44 -12.26 -4.22 -8.65
CA ARG A 44 -12.01 -3.18 -9.68
C ARG A 44 -10.86 -2.23 -9.33
N PHE A 45 -10.26 -2.35 -8.16
CA PHE A 45 -9.24 -1.41 -7.71
C PHE A 45 -7.83 -1.86 -8.15
N PRO A 46 -7.10 -1.04 -8.91
CA PRO A 46 -5.74 -1.37 -9.33
C PRO A 46 -4.75 -1.18 -8.17
N VAL A 47 -4.28 -2.31 -7.64
CA VAL A 47 -3.12 -2.38 -6.74
C VAL A 47 -1.90 -2.79 -7.54
N LEU A 48 -0.90 -1.90 -7.63
CA LEU A 48 0.35 -2.11 -8.36
C LEU A 48 1.47 -2.39 -7.37
N ILE A 49 2.12 -3.55 -7.50
CA ILE A 49 3.33 -3.87 -6.73
C ILE A 49 4.52 -3.71 -7.67
N ARG A 50 5.48 -2.88 -7.26
CA ARG A 50 6.73 -2.64 -7.97
C ARG A 50 7.89 -3.02 -7.07
N GLU A 51 8.58 -4.06 -7.47
CA GLU A 51 9.76 -4.54 -6.77
C GLU A 51 10.99 -3.92 -7.41
N CYS A 52 11.80 -3.22 -6.62
CA CYS A 52 13.08 -2.67 -7.06
C CYS A 52 14.14 -2.88 -5.99
N SER A 53 15.35 -3.25 -6.43
CA SER A 53 16.50 -3.41 -5.54
C SER A 53 16.99 -2.07 -5.01
N SER A 54 17.51 -2.04 -3.78
CA SER A 54 18.17 -0.87 -3.16
C SER A 54 17.30 0.39 -3.03
N ILE A 55 15.98 0.25 -2.94
CA ILE A 55 15.04 1.36 -2.75
C ILE A 55 14.37 1.30 -1.38
N GLU A 56 14.14 2.47 -0.79
CA GLU A 56 13.29 2.59 0.40
C GLU A 56 11.84 2.23 0.05
N PRO A 57 11.18 1.40 0.86
CA PRO A 57 9.80 1.04 0.59
C PRO A 57 8.92 2.28 0.64
N LYS A 58 8.11 2.49 -0.40
CA LYS A 58 7.25 3.67 -0.55
C LYS A 58 5.85 3.26 -0.98
N LEU A 59 4.86 3.95 -0.45
CA LEU A 59 3.46 3.80 -0.80
C LEU A 59 2.99 5.04 -1.54
N TYR A 60 2.48 4.82 -2.74
CA TYR A 60 1.87 5.84 -3.56
C TYR A 60 0.36 5.60 -3.62
N ALA A 61 -0.39 6.65 -3.34
CA ALA A 61 -1.84 6.68 -3.45
C ALA A 61 -2.23 7.78 -4.43
N ARG A 62 -2.93 7.41 -5.50
CA ARG A 62 -3.45 8.36 -6.50
C ARG A 62 -4.93 8.59 -6.24
N TYR A 63 -5.30 9.86 -6.11
CA TYR A 63 -6.66 10.30 -5.88
C TYR A 63 -7.27 10.92 -7.15
N GLU A 64 -8.56 11.24 -7.08
CA GLU A 64 -9.23 12.08 -8.06
C GLU A 64 -8.51 13.43 -8.22
N TYR A 65 -8.75 14.09 -9.36
CA TYR A 65 -8.09 15.36 -9.72
C TYR A 65 -6.57 15.29 -9.88
N GLY A 66 -6.00 14.09 -10.01
CA GLY A 66 -4.57 13.90 -10.28
C GLY A 66 -3.67 14.12 -9.08
N VAL A 67 -4.22 14.16 -7.87
CA VAL A 67 -3.43 14.30 -6.63
C VAL A 67 -2.76 12.97 -6.31
N GLU A 68 -1.44 12.98 -6.16
CA GLU A 68 -0.67 11.81 -5.73
C GLU A 68 -0.04 12.07 -4.35
N ARG A 69 -0.20 11.11 -3.44
CA ARG A 69 0.45 11.11 -2.13
C ARG A 69 1.47 10.00 -2.09
N CYS A 70 2.68 10.35 -1.64
CA CYS A 70 3.76 9.41 -1.39
C CYS A 70 4.04 9.37 0.11
N MET A 71 4.10 8.17 0.68
CA MET A 71 4.46 7.93 2.07
C MET A 71 5.60 6.90 2.14
N PRO A 72 6.72 7.20 2.80
CA PRO A 72 7.74 6.19 3.06
C PRO A 72 7.23 5.16 4.07
N LEU A 73 7.51 3.88 3.82
CA LEU A 73 7.16 2.75 4.68
C LEU A 73 8.41 2.12 5.33
N SER A 74 9.49 2.90 5.49
CA SER A 74 10.78 2.40 5.98
C SER A 74 10.68 1.85 7.40
N ASN A 75 11.08 0.58 7.61
CA ASN A 75 11.11 -0.12 8.91
C ASN A 75 9.76 -0.23 9.64
N LEU A 76 8.63 -0.04 8.96
CA LEU A 76 7.31 -0.18 9.59
C LEU A 76 6.88 -1.65 9.69
N LYS A 77 6.13 -1.97 10.74
CA LYS A 77 5.50 -3.29 10.89
C LYS A 77 4.25 -3.40 10.01
N SER A 78 3.82 -4.63 9.72
CA SER A 78 2.62 -4.91 8.92
C SER A 78 1.35 -4.23 9.44
N GLU A 79 1.21 -4.11 10.76
CA GLU A 79 0.09 -3.42 11.43
C GLU A 79 0.09 -1.90 11.19
N GLU A 80 1.27 -1.27 11.23
CA GLU A 80 1.41 0.17 10.98
C GLU A 80 1.15 0.49 9.50
N ILE A 81 1.58 -0.39 8.60
CA ILE A 81 1.31 -0.28 7.16
C ILE A 81 -0.19 -0.34 6.90
N LEU A 82 -0.93 -1.24 7.56
CA LEU A 82 -2.38 -1.28 7.50
C LEU A 82 -3.02 0.05 7.94
N GLY A 83 -2.54 0.64 9.05
CA GLY A 83 -2.98 1.94 9.52
C GLY A 83 -2.76 3.03 8.48
N ARG A 84 -1.57 3.11 7.87
CA ARG A 84 -1.27 4.08 6.80
C ARG A 84 -2.13 3.88 5.57
N VAL A 85 -2.39 2.64 5.17
CA VAL A 85 -3.28 2.32 4.04
C VAL A 85 -4.72 2.75 4.36
N GLN A 86 -5.18 2.59 5.60
CA GLN A 86 -6.49 3.07 6.04
C GLN A 86 -6.60 4.60 6.09
N GLU A 87 -5.55 5.29 6.56
CA GLU A 87 -5.46 6.74 6.52
C GLU A 87 -5.57 7.25 5.08
N LEU A 88 -4.81 6.65 4.16
CA LEU A 88 -4.87 6.99 2.74
C LEU A 88 -6.21 6.65 2.12
N ALA A 89 -6.86 5.55 2.53
CA ALA A 89 -8.19 5.18 2.07
C ALA A 89 -9.28 6.14 2.57
N SER A 90 -9.05 6.81 3.70
CA SER A 90 -10.00 7.74 4.34
C SER A 90 -9.77 9.20 3.96
N GLN A 91 -8.59 9.55 3.46
CA GLN A 91 -8.30 10.88 2.94
C GLN A 91 -9.22 11.20 1.74
N LYS A 92 -9.87 12.36 1.82
CA LYS A 92 -10.70 12.96 0.77
C LYS A 92 -9.87 13.86 -0.13
#